data_AF-A0A0Q0VWQ5-F1
#
_entry.id   AF-A0A0Q0VWQ5-F1
#
_cell.length_a   1.000
_cell.length_b   1.000
_cell.length_c   1.000
_cell.angle_alpha   90.00
_cell.angle_beta   90.00
_cell.angle_gamma   90.00
#
_symmetry.space_group_name_H-M   'P 1'
#
loop_
_entity.id
_entity.type
_entity.pdbx_description
1 polymer ?
#
loop_
_entity_poly.entity_id
_entity_poly.type
_entity_poly.pdbx_seq_one_letter_code
_entity_poly.pdbx_strand_id
1 'polypeptide(L)'
;MGPDHPLRKRIRELSRRDRATLFLFVVTLPLAIAFLQILLFLVIIPADISPDLVWLSYENPTLSGMFLSSYFHSIADPGHLYGNYAATCACMAVIGVMYVIVMPAYGVSVSRRFTAGSFLSFFLVLPFWISAVSLYFHPVFPRASWAVGFSGIGAALLGFALLLILLSAYTVMLRNSGSAGDETVRALIAATLFIALGPPAIMLLEIGGTVNVFAHLAGYSFGLLVPAVLGLRR
;
A
#
# COMPACT_ATOMS: atom_id res chain seq x y z
N MET A 1 -10.12 -7.42 30.80
CA MET A 1 -10.96 -6.29 30.32
C MET A 1 -12.43 -6.62 30.52
N GLY A 2 -13.14 -5.86 31.34
CA GLY A 2 -14.58 -6.05 31.57
C GLY A 2 -15.45 -5.73 30.34
N PRO A 3 -16.71 -6.17 30.32
CA PRO A 3 -17.64 -5.98 29.20
C PRO A 3 -17.90 -4.50 28.84
N ASP A 4 -17.77 -3.57 29.80
CA ASP A 4 -18.07 -2.13 29.64
C ASP A 4 -16.83 -1.25 29.38
N HIS A 5 -15.70 -1.84 29.01
CA HIS A 5 -14.48 -1.06 28.75
C HIS A 5 -14.70 -0.08 27.57
N PRO A 6 -14.37 1.23 27.70
CA PRO A 6 -14.63 2.25 26.66
C PRO A 6 -14.06 1.88 25.29
N LEU A 7 -12.92 1.20 25.29
CA LEU A 7 -12.24 0.70 24.10
C LEU A 7 -13.04 -0.43 23.40
N ARG A 8 -13.69 -1.33 24.17
CA ARG A 8 -14.60 -2.35 23.62
C ARG A 8 -15.82 -1.72 22.96
N LYS A 9 -16.36 -0.65 23.54
CA LYS A 9 -17.50 0.09 22.96
C LYS A 9 -17.12 0.73 21.62
N ARG A 10 -15.97 1.42 21.53
CA ARG A 10 -15.48 2.02 20.28
C ARG A 10 -15.10 1.01 19.20
N ILE A 11 -14.53 -0.14 19.57
CA ILE A 11 -14.29 -1.24 18.61
C ILE A 11 -15.61 -1.82 18.09
N ARG A 12 -16.65 -1.91 18.94
CA ARG A 12 -18.00 -2.31 18.53
C ARG A 12 -18.66 -1.28 17.62
N GLU A 13 -18.35 0.01 17.80
CA GLU A 13 -18.84 1.13 16.98
C GLU A 13 -18.27 1.19 15.57
N LEU A 14 -17.16 0.50 15.26
CA LEU A 14 -16.80 0.24 13.85
C LEU A 14 -18.02 -0.39 13.16
N SER A 15 -18.40 0.13 12.00
CA SER A 15 -19.57 -0.42 11.32
C SER A 15 -19.29 -1.89 10.97
N ARG A 16 -20.32 -2.74 11.03
CA ARG A 16 -20.19 -4.14 10.60
C ARG A 16 -19.63 -4.25 9.18
N ARG A 17 -19.92 -3.26 8.34
CA ARG A 17 -19.40 -3.12 6.97
C ARG A 17 -17.89 -2.84 6.97
N ASP A 18 -17.41 -1.88 7.73
CA ASP A 18 -15.97 -1.55 7.80
C ASP A 18 -15.13 -2.73 8.30
N ARG A 19 -15.61 -3.47 9.30
CA ARG A 19 -14.94 -4.68 9.78
C ARG A 19 -14.88 -5.78 8.72
N ALA A 20 -15.98 -6.01 8.00
CA ALA A 20 -16.01 -6.98 6.92
C ALA A 20 -15.08 -6.57 5.76
N THR A 21 -15.11 -5.30 5.37
CA THR A 21 -14.25 -4.73 4.33
C THR A 21 -12.77 -4.80 4.69
N LEU A 22 -12.41 -4.52 5.95
CA LEU A 22 -11.05 -4.68 6.45
C LEU A 22 -10.61 -6.14 6.49
N PHE A 23 -11.46 -7.04 7.00
CA PHE A 23 -11.14 -8.46 7.02
C PHE A 23 -10.91 -9.00 5.61
N LEU A 24 -11.81 -8.67 4.67
CA LEU A 24 -11.66 -9.01 3.26
C LEU A 24 -10.35 -8.44 2.71
N PHE A 25 -10.01 -7.18 2.98
CA PHE A 25 -8.76 -6.61 2.48
C PHE A 25 -7.52 -7.32 3.04
N VAL A 26 -7.41 -7.43 4.38
CA VAL A 26 -6.27 -8.02 5.09
C VAL A 26 -6.05 -9.49 4.73
N VAL A 27 -7.12 -10.23 4.46
CA VAL A 27 -7.05 -11.66 4.16
C VAL A 27 -6.99 -11.93 2.66
N THR A 28 -7.84 -11.28 1.86
CA THR A 28 -7.98 -11.60 0.43
C THR A 28 -6.77 -11.16 -0.38
N LEU A 29 -6.12 -10.02 -0.08
CA LEU A 29 -4.97 -9.58 -0.88
C LEU A 29 -3.77 -10.55 -0.76
N PRO A 30 -3.30 -10.93 0.45
CA PRO A 30 -2.23 -11.92 0.58
C PRO A 30 -2.60 -13.28 -0.01
N LEU A 31 -3.83 -13.75 0.22
CA LEU A 31 -4.28 -15.03 -0.34
C LEU A 31 -4.36 -14.99 -1.87
N ALA A 32 -4.81 -13.88 -2.46
CA ALA A 32 -4.85 -13.70 -3.91
C ALA A 32 -3.45 -13.72 -4.50
N ILE A 33 -2.50 -12.99 -3.91
CA ILE A 33 -1.09 -13.01 -4.33
C ILE A 33 -0.56 -14.45 -4.23
N ALA A 34 -0.70 -15.11 -3.07
CA ALA A 34 -0.22 -16.49 -2.89
C ALA A 34 -0.84 -17.47 -3.90
N PHE A 35 -2.16 -17.39 -4.12
CA PHE A 35 -2.87 -18.23 -5.08
C PHE A 35 -2.38 -18.01 -6.51
N LEU A 36 -2.24 -16.75 -6.94
CA LEU A 36 -1.71 -16.42 -8.28
C LEU A 36 -0.27 -16.92 -8.47
N GLN A 37 0.57 -16.83 -7.45
CA GLN A 37 1.93 -17.39 -7.51
C GLN A 37 1.90 -18.93 -7.63
N ILE A 38 1.03 -19.61 -6.87
CA ILE A 38 0.88 -21.08 -6.97
C ILE A 38 0.48 -21.49 -8.38
N LEU A 39 -0.46 -20.78 -9.03
CA LEU A 39 -0.85 -21.08 -10.42
C LEU A 39 0.34 -21.00 -11.39
N LEU A 40 1.25 -20.05 -11.15
CA LEU A 40 2.45 -19.88 -11.97
C LEU A 40 3.50 -20.97 -11.68
N PHE A 41 3.69 -21.35 -10.42
CA PHE A 41 4.57 -22.48 -10.03
C PHE A 41 4.10 -23.83 -10.54
N LEU A 42 2.78 -24.07 -10.59
CA LEU A 42 2.19 -25.30 -11.11
C LEU A 42 2.16 -25.37 -12.64
N VAL A 43 2.75 -24.38 -13.34
CA VAL A 43 2.78 -24.28 -14.81
C VAL A 43 1.36 -24.31 -15.43
N ILE A 44 0.35 -23.90 -14.66
CA ILE A 44 -1.02 -23.74 -15.17
C ILE A 44 -1.07 -22.50 -16.07
N ILE A 45 -0.24 -21.50 -15.79
CA ILE A 45 0.06 -20.38 -16.69
C ILE A 45 1.37 -20.71 -17.42
N PRO A 46 1.34 -20.99 -18.73
CA PRO A 46 2.54 -21.32 -19.50
C PRO A 46 3.57 -20.17 -19.49
N ALA A 47 4.86 -20.52 -19.35
CA ALA A 47 5.96 -19.56 -19.26
C ALA A 47 6.14 -18.71 -20.53
N ASP A 48 5.70 -19.23 -21.68
CA ASP A 48 5.69 -18.60 -23.00
C ASP A 48 4.56 -17.58 -23.18
N ILE A 49 3.46 -17.67 -22.42
CA ILE A 49 2.33 -16.72 -22.45
C ILE A 49 2.57 -15.53 -21.49
N SER A 50 3.47 -15.72 -20.52
CA SER A 50 3.72 -14.80 -19.41
C SER A 50 4.21 -13.40 -19.84
N PRO A 51 5.13 -13.25 -20.82
CA PRO A 51 5.67 -11.94 -21.19
C PRO A 51 4.64 -11.00 -21.83
N ASP A 52 3.71 -11.53 -22.62
CA ASP A 52 2.78 -10.71 -23.41
C ASP A 52 1.48 -10.37 -22.67
N LEU A 53 1.06 -11.23 -21.75
CA LEU A 53 -0.21 -11.09 -21.02
C LEU A 53 -0.05 -10.68 -19.56
N VAL A 54 1.02 -11.12 -18.90
CA VAL A 54 1.19 -10.97 -17.45
C VAL A 54 2.26 -9.95 -17.12
N TRP A 55 3.35 -9.91 -17.88
CA TRP A 55 4.45 -8.98 -17.61
C TRP A 55 4.17 -7.61 -18.23
N LEU A 56 4.72 -6.58 -17.61
CA LEU A 56 4.67 -5.24 -18.17
C LEU A 56 5.79 -5.11 -19.21
N SER A 57 5.44 -5.14 -20.50
CA SER A 57 6.36 -4.74 -21.58
C SER A 57 6.46 -3.21 -21.64
N TYR A 58 7.67 -2.68 -21.65
CA TYR A 58 7.90 -1.23 -21.78
C TYR A 58 7.81 -0.74 -23.22
N GLU A 59 8.05 -1.62 -24.18
CA GLU A 59 8.01 -1.30 -25.61
C GLU A 59 6.58 -1.41 -26.18
N ASN A 60 5.83 -2.43 -25.75
CA ASN A 60 4.48 -2.73 -26.22
C ASN A 60 3.55 -3.04 -25.04
N PRO A 61 3.18 -2.04 -24.21
CA PRO A 61 2.37 -2.28 -23.02
C PRO A 61 0.95 -2.74 -23.38
N THR A 62 0.49 -3.81 -22.75
CA THR A 62 -0.90 -4.28 -22.81
C THR A 62 -1.66 -3.92 -21.54
N LEU A 63 -2.99 -3.75 -21.62
CA LEU A 63 -3.81 -3.49 -20.43
C LEU A 63 -3.72 -4.61 -19.39
N SER A 64 -3.64 -5.87 -19.86
CA SER A 64 -3.46 -7.03 -18.99
C SER A 64 -2.10 -7.00 -18.31
N GLY A 65 -1.01 -6.71 -19.04
CA GLY A 65 0.33 -6.59 -18.45
C GLY A 65 0.41 -5.44 -17.44
N MET A 66 -0.22 -4.30 -17.74
CA MET A 66 -0.30 -3.16 -16.80
C MET A 66 -1.03 -3.50 -15.50
N PHE A 67 -1.99 -4.42 -15.53
CA PHE A 67 -2.74 -4.82 -14.35
C PHE A 67 -2.10 -6.00 -13.61
N LEU A 68 -1.79 -7.07 -14.32
CA LEU A 68 -1.36 -8.35 -13.75
C LEU A 68 0.10 -8.33 -13.28
N SER A 69 0.98 -7.53 -13.90
CA SER A 69 2.42 -7.50 -13.55
C SER A 69 2.69 -7.18 -12.09
N SER A 70 1.79 -6.43 -11.45
CA SER A 70 1.85 -6.07 -10.03
C SER A 70 1.41 -7.18 -9.08
N TYR A 71 0.87 -8.31 -9.57
CA TYR A 71 0.39 -9.43 -8.74
C TYR A 71 1.25 -10.69 -8.87
N PHE A 72 2.08 -10.76 -9.92
CA PHE A 72 2.99 -11.87 -10.17
C PHE A 72 4.42 -11.52 -9.76
N HIS A 73 5.27 -12.54 -9.69
CA HIS A 73 6.69 -12.42 -9.41
C HIS A 73 7.42 -13.44 -10.28
N SER A 74 8.69 -13.17 -10.59
CA SER A 74 9.51 -14.17 -11.27
C SER A 74 9.78 -15.36 -10.35
N ILE A 75 9.57 -16.58 -10.86
CA ILE A 75 9.92 -17.84 -10.18
C ILE A 75 11.44 -18.09 -10.13
N ALA A 76 12.21 -17.37 -10.95
CA ALA A 76 13.67 -17.46 -10.97
C ALA A 76 14.33 -16.80 -9.75
N ASP A 77 13.57 -16.05 -8.94
CA ASP A 77 14.07 -15.38 -7.72
C ASP A 77 13.13 -15.64 -6.52
N PRO A 78 13.16 -16.86 -5.96
CA PRO A 78 12.28 -17.25 -4.86
C PRO A 78 12.61 -16.51 -3.55
N GLY A 79 13.85 -16.07 -3.36
CA GLY A 79 14.27 -15.32 -2.18
C GLY A 79 13.61 -13.95 -2.13
N HIS A 80 13.66 -13.21 -3.24
CA HIS A 80 13.00 -11.91 -3.36
C HIS A 80 11.47 -12.03 -3.31
N LEU A 81 10.89 -13.09 -3.88
CA LEU A 81 9.47 -13.42 -3.74
C LEU A 81 9.08 -13.58 -2.26
N TYR A 82 9.81 -14.41 -1.51
CA TYR A 82 9.52 -14.66 -0.10
C TYR A 82 9.63 -13.38 0.74
N GLY A 83 10.72 -12.62 0.56
CA GLY A 83 10.94 -11.36 1.27
C GLY A 83 9.82 -10.34 1.02
N ASN A 84 9.43 -10.15 -0.24
CA ASN A 84 8.34 -9.26 -0.60
C ASN A 84 7.00 -9.74 -0.04
N TYR A 85 6.71 -11.04 -0.08
CA TYR A 85 5.46 -11.60 0.43
C TYR A 85 5.36 -11.45 1.96
N ALA A 86 6.45 -11.74 2.68
CA ALA A 86 6.51 -11.54 4.13
C ALA A 86 6.34 -10.06 4.51
N ALA A 87 7.01 -9.14 3.82
CA ALA A 87 6.86 -7.70 4.04
C ALA A 87 5.43 -7.21 3.76
N THR A 88 4.81 -7.74 2.69
CA THR A 88 3.40 -7.45 2.35
C THR A 88 2.47 -7.92 3.48
N CYS A 89 2.63 -9.16 3.96
CA CYS A 89 1.85 -9.70 5.08
C CYS A 89 2.04 -8.86 6.36
N ALA A 90 3.27 -8.46 6.67
CA ALA A 90 3.58 -7.63 7.82
C ALA A 90 2.89 -6.25 7.74
N CYS A 91 2.93 -5.59 6.58
CA CYS A 91 2.23 -4.31 6.38
C CYS A 91 0.71 -4.46 6.55
N MET A 92 0.12 -5.54 6.01
CA MET A 92 -1.31 -5.83 6.18
C MET A 92 -1.69 -6.05 7.65
N ALA A 93 -0.85 -6.77 8.41
CA ALA A 93 -1.06 -6.96 9.84
C ALA A 93 -1.00 -5.61 10.60
N VAL A 94 -0.02 -4.75 10.29
CA VAL A 94 0.09 -3.40 10.85
C VAL A 94 -1.15 -2.57 10.53
N ILE A 95 -1.59 -2.54 9.26
CA ILE A 95 -2.81 -1.84 8.84
C ILE A 95 -4.03 -2.36 9.63
N GLY A 96 -4.17 -3.67 9.77
CA GLY A 96 -5.24 -4.29 10.55
C GLY A 96 -5.23 -3.84 12.02
N VAL A 97 -4.06 -3.88 12.67
CA VAL A 97 -3.88 -3.40 14.05
C VAL A 97 -4.20 -1.92 14.17
N MET A 98 -3.71 -1.10 13.24
CA MET A 98 -3.95 0.33 13.23
C MET A 98 -5.45 0.64 13.14
N TYR A 99 -6.16 -0.04 12.25
CA TYR A 99 -7.58 0.22 12.00
C TYR A 99 -8.51 -0.31 13.10
N VAL A 100 -8.22 -1.50 13.64
CA VAL A 100 -9.10 -2.16 14.63
C VAL A 100 -8.81 -1.71 16.05
N ILE A 101 -7.53 -1.43 16.37
CA ILE A 101 -7.09 -1.22 17.76
C ILE A 101 -6.70 0.23 17.96
N VAL A 102 -5.70 0.71 17.20
CA VAL A 102 -5.05 2.00 17.47
C VAL A 102 -5.98 3.17 17.20
N MET A 103 -6.55 3.25 16.00
CA MET A 103 -7.43 4.35 15.61
C MET A 103 -8.67 4.46 16.53
N PRO A 104 -9.40 3.38 16.85
CA PRO A 104 -10.50 3.46 17.83
C PRO A 104 -10.06 3.84 19.24
N ALA A 105 -8.91 3.33 19.72
CA ALA A 105 -8.35 3.65 21.02
C ALA A 105 -8.07 5.16 21.15
N TYR A 106 -7.48 5.74 20.10
CA TYR A 106 -7.20 7.17 20.02
C TYR A 106 -8.37 7.98 19.46
N GLY A 107 -9.53 7.37 19.20
CA GLY A 107 -10.73 8.03 18.68
C GLY A 107 -10.49 8.79 17.38
N VAL A 108 -9.64 8.26 16.51
CA VAL A 108 -9.43 8.77 15.15
C VAL A 108 -10.69 8.45 14.35
N SER A 109 -11.29 9.48 13.74
CA SER A 109 -12.40 9.31 12.80
C SER A 109 -11.92 9.47 11.37
N VAL A 110 -12.41 8.61 10.48
CA VAL A 110 -12.18 8.69 9.04
C VAL A 110 -13.52 8.65 8.32
N SER A 111 -13.56 9.16 7.08
CA SER A 111 -14.78 9.18 6.29
C SER A 111 -15.32 7.76 6.07
N ARG A 112 -16.64 7.60 5.92
CA ARG A 112 -17.25 6.28 5.60
C ARG A 112 -16.73 5.67 4.30
N ARG A 113 -16.18 6.50 3.40
CA ARG A 113 -15.62 6.08 2.11
C ARG A 113 -14.15 5.69 2.22
N PHE A 114 -13.48 6.05 3.32
CA PHE A 114 -12.05 5.81 3.52
C PHE A 114 -11.69 4.33 3.41
N THR A 115 -12.37 3.46 4.18
CA THR A 115 -12.09 2.02 4.20
C THR A 115 -12.28 1.39 2.81
N ALA A 116 -13.51 1.44 2.31
CA ALA A 116 -13.89 0.75 1.08
C ALA A 116 -13.23 1.38 -0.17
N GLY A 117 -13.15 2.72 -0.21
CA GLY A 117 -12.54 3.44 -1.32
C GLY A 117 -11.04 3.18 -1.41
N SER A 118 -10.32 3.18 -0.28
CA SER A 118 -8.88 2.89 -0.29
C SER A 118 -8.64 1.46 -0.78
N PHE A 119 -9.40 0.48 -0.29
CA PHE A 119 -9.21 -0.92 -0.67
C PHE A 119 -9.58 -1.20 -2.12
N LEU A 120 -10.71 -0.67 -2.63
CA LEU A 120 -11.03 -0.77 -4.05
C LEU A 120 -9.93 -0.15 -4.92
N SER A 121 -9.39 1.00 -4.50
CA SER A 121 -8.33 1.70 -5.24
C SER A 121 -7.03 0.87 -5.27
N PHE A 122 -6.69 0.19 -4.17
CA PHE A 122 -5.54 -0.71 -4.10
C PHE A 122 -5.67 -1.93 -5.03
N PHE A 123 -6.87 -2.47 -5.20
CA PHE A 123 -7.07 -3.61 -6.10
C PHE A 123 -7.19 -3.20 -7.58
N LEU A 124 -7.92 -2.13 -7.87
CA LEU A 124 -8.34 -1.82 -9.24
C LEU A 124 -7.48 -0.75 -9.90
N VAL A 125 -7.01 0.25 -9.16
CA VAL A 125 -6.39 1.45 -9.73
C VAL A 125 -4.87 1.43 -9.55
N LEU A 126 -4.40 0.97 -8.39
CA LEU A 126 -2.99 0.93 -8.03
C LEU A 126 -2.12 0.19 -9.08
N PRO A 127 -2.50 -0.98 -9.62
CA PRO A 127 -1.69 -1.66 -10.63
C PRO A 127 -1.46 -0.81 -11.88
N PHE A 128 -2.53 -0.16 -12.38
CA PHE A 128 -2.42 0.75 -13.53
C PHE A 128 -1.55 1.97 -13.21
N TRP A 129 -1.66 2.52 -12.00
CA TRP A 129 -0.83 3.63 -11.56
C TRP A 129 0.66 3.27 -11.51
N ILE A 130 0.99 2.14 -10.89
CA ILE A 130 2.36 1.60 -10.82
C ILE A 130 2.94 1.42 -12.24
N SER A 131 2.16 0.81 -13.12
CA SER A 131 2.57 0.56 -14.49
C SER A 131 2.72 1.84 -15.30
N ALA A 132 1.79 2.79 -15.18
CA ALA A 132 1.85 4.08 -15.87
C ALA A 132 3.09 4.89 -15.48
N VAL A 133 3.40 4.97 -14.19
CA VAL A 133 4.60 5.66 -13.70
C VAL A 133 5.87 4.95 -14.19
N SER A 134 5.91 3.62 -14.13
CA SER A 134 7.04 2.84 -14.62
C SER A 134 7.27 3.05 -16.12
N LEU A 135 6.20 3.05 -16.93
CA LEU A 135 6.26 3.32 -18.37
C LEU A 135 6.73 4.74 -18.68
N TYR A 136 6.23 5.74 -17.94
CA TYR A 136 6.60 7.14 -18.13
C TYR A 136 8.10 7.39 -17.91
N PHE A 137 8.68 6.78 -16.88
CA PHE A 137 10.10 6.99 -16.55
C PHE A 137 11.07 6.07 -17.31
N HIS A 138 10.57 5.00 -17.94
CA HIS A 138 11.41 4.05 -18.67
C HIS A 138 12.30 4.68 -19.76
N PRO A 139 11.83 5.61 -20.61
CA PRO A 139 12.69 6.23 -21.64
C PRO A 139 13.86 7.02 -21.08
N VAL A 140 13.74 7.54 -19.86
CA VAL A 140 14.77 8.36 -19.20
C VAL A 140 15.74 7.48 -18.41
N PHE A 141 15.26 6.35 -17.88
CA PHE A 141 16.03 5.41 -17.06
C PHE A 141 15.80 3.95 -17.50
N PRO A 142 16.23 3.57 -18.71
CA PRO A 142 16.00 2.22 -19.23
C PRO A 142 16.82 1.19 -18.44
N ARG A 143 16.19 0.08 -18.05
CA ARG A 143 16.87 -1.04 -17.37
C ARG A 143 16.54 -2.41 -17.92
N ALA A 144 15.27 -2.70 -18.17
CA ALA A 144 14.80 -3.97 -18.71
C ALA A 144 13.64 -3.72 -19.68
N SER A 145 13.48 -4.55 -20.70
CA SER A 145 12.36 -4.48 -21.65
C SER A 145 11.02 -4.91 -21.02
N TRP A 146 11.07 -5.56 -19.85
CA TRP A 146 9.90 -6.03 -19.12
C TRP A 146 10.04 -5.87 -17.60
N ALA A 147 8.90 -5.83 -16.90
CA ALA A 147 8.83 -5.83 -15.44
C ALA A 147 7.71 -6.72 -14.90
N VAL A 148 7.97 -7.39 -13.78
CA VAL A 148 7.02 -8.19 -13.01
C VAL A 148 7.41 -8.16 -11.54
N GLY A 149 6.44 -8.04 -10.63
CA GLY A 149 6.68 -8.01 -9.20
C GLY A 149 5.60 -7.24 -8.45
N PHE A 150 5.25 -7.72 -7.27
CA PHE A 150 4.27 -7.07 -6.39
C PHE A 150 4.88 -6.14 -5.33
N SER A 151 6.18 -5.87 -5.42
CA SER A 151 6.87 -4.98 -4.46
C SER A 151 6.37 -3.53 -4.51
N GLY A 152 5.83 -3.08 -5.65
CA GLY A 152 5.10 -1.81 -5.73
C GLY A 152 3.81 -1.79 -4.90
N ILE A 153 3.08 -2.91 -4.82
CA ILE A 153 1.94 -3.06 -3.88
C ILE A 153 2.44 -3.02 -2.45
N GLY A 154 3.55 -3.70 -2.14
CA GLY A 154 4.20 -3.62 -0.83
C GLY A 154 4.54 -2.18 -0.42
N ALA A 155 5.10 -1.40 -1.34
CA ALA A 155 5.39 0.02 -1.10
C ALA A 155 4.12 0.85 -0.87
N ALA A 156 3.01 0.55 -1.57
CA ALA A 156 1.72 1.18 -1.32
C ALA A 156 1.17 0.86 0.07
N LEU A 157 1.28 -0.39 0.52
CA LEU A 157 0.88 -0.79 1.86
C LEU A 157 1.72 -0.10 2.93
N LEU A 158 3.03 0.08 2.69
CA LEU A 158 3.91 0.86 3.56
C LEU A 158 3.45 2.32 3.65
N GLY A 159 3.21 2.98 2.51
CA GLY A 159 2.70 4.35 2.46
C GLY A 159 1.36 4.51 3.19
N PHE A 160 0.47 3.52 3.04
CA PHE A 160 -0.82 3.53 3.72
C PHE A 160 -0.72 3.29 5.23
N ALA A 161 0.07 2.30 5.67
CA ALA A 161 0.32 2.07 7.09
C ALA A 161 0.86 3.33 7.76
N LEU A 162 1.76 4.03 7.08
CA LEU A 162 2.36 5.25 7.57
C LEU A 162 1.36 6.42 7.65
N LEU A 163 0.47 6.56 6.66
CA LEU A 163 -0.64 7.51 6.76
C LEU A 163 -1.48 7.24 8.02
N LEU A 164 -1.82 5.99 8.31
CA LEU A 164 -2.61 5.65 9.51
C LEU A 164 -1.88 6.01 10.80
N ILE A 165 -0.55 5.81 10.84
CA ILE A 165 0.30 6.23 11.97
C ILE A 165 0.26 7.75 12.12
N LEU A 166 0.45 8.49 11.03
CA LEU A 166 0.42 9.96 11.03
C LEU A 166 -0.94 10.51 11.47
N LEU A 167 -2.04 9.96 10.96
CA LEU A 167 -3.39 10.36 11.37
C LEU A 167 -3.64 10.11 12.87
N SER A 168 -3.13 8.99 13.38
CA SER A 168 -3.24 8.64 14.80
C SER A 168 -2.41 9.59 15.67
N ALA A 169 -1.15 9.82 15.29
CA ALA A 169 -0.26 10.76 15.97
C ALA A 169 -0.85 12.18 15.98
N TYR A 170 -1.35 12.65 14.84
CA TYR A 170 -2.02 13.94 14.71
C TYR A 170 -3.20 14.08 15.67
N THR A 171 -4.06 13.07 15.71
CA THR A 171 -5.24 13.08 16.59
C THR A 171 -4.85 13.13 18.06
N VAL A 172 -3.83 12.38 18.47
CA VAL A 172 -3.30 12.40 19.84
C VAL A 172 -2.72 13.77 20.19
N MET A 173 -1.90 14.31 19.28
CA MET A 173 -1.24 15.59 19.47
C MET A 173 -2.25 16.74 19.58
N LEU A 174 -3.25 16.82 18.69
CA LEU A 174 -4.31 17.82 18.76
C LEU A 174 -5.10 17.78 20.07
N ARG A 175 -5.30 16.59 20.64
CA ARG A 175 -6.02 16.45 21.92
C ARG A 175 -5.20 16.92 23.11
N ASN A 176 -3.88 16.79 23.02
CA ASN A 176 -2.96 17.08 24.11
C ASN A 176 -2.33 18.49 24.02
N SER A 177 -2.49 19.20 22.91
CA SER A 177 -1.69 20.39 22.60
C SER A 177 -2.02 21.68 23.36
N GLY A 178 -3.09 21.74 24.17
CA GLY A 178 -3.43 22.95 24.95
C GLY A 178 -3.33 24.27 24.13
N SER A 179 -2.88 25.37 24.74
CA SER A 179 -2.63 26.65 24.05
C SER A 179 -1.30 26.70 23.27
N ALA A 180 -0.46 25.65 23.33
CA ALA A 180 0.83 25.54 22.66
C ALA A 180 0.73 24.85 21.27
N GLY A 181 -0.43 24.98 20.61
CA GLY A 181 -0.77 24.26 19.38
C GLY A 181 0.17 24.50 18.20
N ASP A 182 0.92 25.60 18.18
CA ASP A 182 1.68 26.03 17.00
C ASP A 182 2.98 25.23 16.79
N GLU A 183 3.76 24.95 17.85
CA GLU A 183 4.97 24.11 17.74
C GLU A 183 4.62 22.64 17.44
N THR A 184 3.53 22.16 18.03
CA THR A 184 3.01 20.80 17.83
C THR A 184 2.57 20.58 16.38
N VAL A 185 1.88 21.56 15.80
CA VAL A 185 1.47 21.53 14.39
C VAL A 185 2.67 21.64 13.45
N ARG A 186 3.67 22.49 13.76
CA ARG A 186 4.90 22.59 12.97
C ARG A 186 5.73 21.30 12.99
N ALA A 187 5.86 20.64 14.14
CA ALA A 187 6.52 19.33 14.24
C ALA A 187 5.80 18.26 13.41
N LEU A 188 4.47 18.32 13.36
CA LEU A 188 3.67 17.38 12.57
C LEU A 188 3.76 17.65 11.06
N ILE A 189 3.79 18.91 10.65
CA ILE A 189 4.06 19.30 9.27
C ILE A 189 5.47 18.85 8.88
N ALA A 190 6.48 19.08 9.73
CA ALA A 190 7.85 18.63 9.49
C ALA A 190 7.96 17.11 9.41
N ALA A 191 7.30 16.36 10.30
CA ALA A 191 7.24 14.91 10.25
C ALA A 191 6.55 14.42 8.97
N THR A 192 5.42 15.03 8.60
CA THR A 192 4.68 14.71 7.37
C THR A 192 5.52 15.01 6.12
N LEU A 193 6.27 16.11 6.09
CA LEU A 193 7.18 16.46 4.99
C LEU A 193 8.37 15.50 4.92
N PHE A 194 9.02 15.20 6.05
CA PHE A 194 10.13 14.27 6.11
C PHE A 194 9.72 12.85 5.69
N ILE A 195 8.50 12.45 6.05
CA ILE A 195 7.93 11.13 5.71
C ILE A 195 7.40 11.09 4.28
N ALA A 196 6.81 12.17 3.76
CA ALA A 196 6.37 12.23 2.38
C ALA A 196 7.55 12.28 1.40
N LEU A 197 8.72 12.77 1.83
CA LEU A 197 9.89 13.00 0.96
C LEU A 197 11.04 12.01 1.21
N GLY A 198 11.19 11.47 2.42
CA GLY A 198 12.31 10.62 2.83
C GLY A 198 12.35 9.26 2.12
N PRO A 199 11.30 8.42 2.20
CA PRO A 199 11.26 7.14 1.49
C PRO A 199 11.36 7.30 -0.04
N PRO A 200 10.70 8.27 -0.70
CA PRO A 200 10.98 8.61 -2.09
C PRO A 200 12.44 8.97 -2.36
N ALA A 201 13.08 9.79 -1.51
CA ALA A 201 14.49 10.15 -1.69
C ALA A 201 15.40 8.93 -1.56
N ILE A 202 15.17 8.04 -0.58
CA ILE A 202 15.94 6.79 -0.43
C ILE A 202 15.72 5.87 -1.62
N MET A 203 14.48 5.71 -2.08
CA MET A 203 14.17 4.93 -3.28
C MET A 203 14.88 5.51 -4.52
N LEU A 204 14.92 6.84 -4.66
CA LEU A 204 15.64 7.51 -5.75
C LEU A 204 17.17 7.38 -5.63
N LEU A 205 17.73 7.14 -4.44
CA LEU A 205 19.15 6.81 -4.28
C LEU A 205 19.50 5.40 -4.78
N GLU A 206 18.52 4.51 -4.91
CA GLU A 206 18.68 3.19 -5.54
C GLU A 206 18.53 3.26 -7.07
N ILE A 207 18.57 4.47 -7.67
CA ILE A 207 18.66 4.64 -9.11
C ILE A 207 20.02 4.07 -9.59
N GLY A 208 20.02 2.79 -9.96
CA GLY A 208 21.14 2.03 -10.50
C GLY A 208 21.06 0.52 -10.19
N GLY A 209 20.22 0.11 -9.23
CA GLY A 209 20.07 -1.30 -8.83
C GLY A 209 19.19 -2.16 -9.77
N THR A 210 18.95 -3.42 -9.41
CA THR A 210 18.05 -4.34 -10.15
C THR A 210 16.57 -4.11 -9.88
N VAL A 211 16.24 -3.23 -8.92
CA VAL A 211 14.88 -2.99 -8.43
C VAL A 211 14.19 -1.89 -9.25
N ASN A 212 12.92 -2.10 -9.61
CA ASN A 212 12.09 -1.08 -10.25
C ASN A 212 11.64 -0.01 -9.22
N VAL A 213 12.55 0.93 -8.97
CA VAL A 213 12.39 2.07 -8.05
C VAL A 213 11.12 2.89 -8.34
N PHE A 214 10.77 3.05 -9.62
CA PHE A 214 9.59 3.84 -9.99
C PHE A 214 8.29 3.14 -9.63
N ALA A 215 8.24 1.81 -9.66
CA ALA A 215 7.10 1.06 -9.15
C ALA A 215 6.94 1.23 -7.63
N HIS A 216 8.04 1.28 -6.87
CA HIS A 216 8.00 1.53 -5.42
C HIS A 216 7.55 2.95 -5.10
N LEU A 217 8.09 3.94 -5.80
CA LEU A 217 7.70 5.33 -5.64
C LEU A 217 6.22 5.55 -5.97
N ALA A 218 5.76 4.97 -7.09
CA ALA A 218 4.36 5.02 -7.51
C ALA A 218 3.45 4.38 -6.46
N GLY A 219 3.82 3.19 -5.98
CA GLY A 219 3.09 2.49 -4.94
C GLY A 219 2.99 3.30 -3.67
N TYR A 220 4.15 3.70 -3.11
CA TYR A 220 4.24 4.47 -1.87
C TYR A 220 3.41 5.75 -1.91
N SER A 221 3.59 6.56 -2.96
CA SER A 221 2.85 7.82 -3.14
C SER A 221 1.34 7.58 -3.25
N PHE A 222 0.92 6.54 -3.97
CA PHE A 222 -0.50 6.16 -4.07
C PHE A 222 -1.09 5.78 -2.71
N GLY A 223 -0.39 4.92 -1.97
CA GLY A 223 -0.82 4.45 -0.65
C GLY A 223 -0.91 5.55 0.40
N LEU A 224 -0.14 6.61 0.24
CA LEU A 224 -0.19 7.79 1.11
C LEU A 224 -1.28 8.78 0.67
N LEU A 225 -1.31 9.15 -0.61
CA LEU A 225 -2.12 10.28 -1.11
C LEU A 225 -3.58 9.92 -1.36
N VAL A 226 -3.86 8.76 -1.98
CA VAL A 226 -5.23 8.41 -2.35
C VAL A 226 -6.10 8.20 -1.11
N PRO A 227 -5.67 7.42 -0.09
CA PRO A 227 -6.43 7.30 1.14
C PRO A 227 -6.55 8.64 1.88
N ALA A 228 -5.51 9.49 1.88
CA ALA A 228 -5.58 10.81 2.48
C ALA A 228 -6.70 11.66 1.86
N VAL A 229 -6.78 11.71 0.52
CA VAL A 229 -7.86 12.41 -0.19
C VAL A 229 -9.24 11.81 0.11
N LEU A 230 -9.36 10.49 0.17
CA LEU A 230 -10.61 9.81 0.53
C LEU A 230 -11.02 10.07 1.99
N GLY A 231 -10.05 10.36 2.85
CA GLY A 231 -10.24 10.78 4.24
C GLY A 231 -10.62 12.25 4.38
N LEU A 232 -10.20 13.11 3.44
CA LEU A 232 -10.53 14.53 3.38
C LEU A 232 -11.95 14.74 2.85
N ARG A 233 -12.97 14.60 3.70
CA ARG A 233 -14.29 15.25 3.51
C ARG A 233 -15.14 15.20 4.79
N ARG A 234 -15.75 16.35 5.07
CA ARG A 234 -16.60 16.72 6.21
C ARG A 234 -17.84 15.82 6.33
#